data_AF-A0A841DDJ3-F1
#
_entry.id   AF-A0A841DDJ3-F1
#
_cell.length_a   1.000
_cell.length_b   1.000
_cell.length_c   1.000
_cell.angle_alpha   90.00
_cell.angle_beta   90.00
_cell.angle_gamma   90.00
#
_symmetry.space_group_name_H-M   'P 1'
#
loop_
_entity.id
_entity.type
_entity.pdbx_description
1 polymer ?
#
loop_
_entity_poly.entity_id
_entity_poly.type
_entity_poly.pdbx_seq_one_letter_code
_entity_poly.pdbx_strand_id
1 'polypeptide(L)'
;MNTHISTTPARARTDVPAHDRPSAPGGITPSAVRRLGLALTAGTLAWATSIFLFGTVNEGFAERVGDLTGLAFQAGVFALLTIQIRTRATGLSRTSRVMLKVELVLLGLASVWSLLHGLLPEPAQDHMALGVLDAFWPLSMLGMMIISVKLAAAGRWRGPLRWWPLIAESWGVVTVPLFIAFGEGASRWVGGGHLLIGYAALGALLALRPGLVLPRD
;
A
#
# COMPACT_ATOMS: atom_id res chain seq x y z
N MET A 1 21.70 23.47 65.77
CA MET A 1 21.33 22.21 65.08
C MET A 1 21.75 22.40 63.62
N ASN A 2 22.89 21.83 63.21
CA ASN A 2 23.48 22.10 61.90
C ASN A 2 22.93 21.12 60.87
N THR A 3 22.17 21.64 59.90
CA THR A 3 21.60 20.86 58.81
C THR A 3 22.66 20.72 57.71
N HIS A 4 23.21 19.52 57.55
CA HIS A 4 24.08 19.20 56.41
C HIS A 4 23.22 18.80 55.21
N ILE A 5 23.32 19.57 54.13
CA ILE A 5 22.71 19.24 52.82
C ILE A 5 23.79 18.54 51.99
N SER A 6 23.55 17.28 51.61
CA SER A 6 24.42 16.55 50.68
C SER A 6 23.98 16.81 49.25
N THR A 7 24.93 17.22 48.40
CA THR A 7 24.75 17.43 46.96
C THR A 7 25.20 16.22 46.12
N THR A 8 25.52 15.10 46.76
CA THR A 8 26.01 13.90 46.07
C THR A 8 24.84 13.23 45.33
N PRO A 9 24.93 13.03 44.00
CA PRO A 9 23.87 12.36 43.24
C PRO A 9 23.64 10.94 43.78
N ALA A 10 22.38 10.58 43.98
CA ALA A 10 22.02 9.24 44.42
C ALA A 10 22.51 8.20 43.40
N ARG A 11 23.30 7.22 43.87
CA ARG A 11 23.82 6.14 43.03
C ARG A 11 22.64 5.30 42.52
N ALA A 12 22.58 5.06 41.22
CA ALA A 12 21.52 4.25 40.63
C ALA A 12 21.50 2.85 41.26
N ARG A 13 20.32 2.42 41.72
CA ARG A 13 20.10 1.08 42.28
C ARG A 13 20.26 0.03 41.17
N THR A 14 21.35 -0.74 41.23
CA THR A 14 21.62 -1.89 40.35
C THR A 14 21.19 -3.22 40.97
N ASP A 15 20.64 -3.19 42.18
CA ASP A 15 20.15 -4.34 42.95
C ASP A 15 18.75 -4.79 42.53
N VAL A 16 18.08 -4.06 41.63
CA VAL A 16 16.77 -4.41 41.11
C VAL A 16 16.96 -5.09 39.74
N PRO A 17 16.59 -6.37 39.58
CA PRO A 17 16.52 -6.99 38.26
C PRO A 17 15.65 -6.11 37.37
N ALA A 18 16.15 -5.73 36.21
CA ALA A 18 15.36 -4.97 35.25
C ALA A 18 14.08 -5.76 35.01
N HIS A 19 12.94 -5.23 35.47
CA HIS A 19 11.66 -5.81 35.10
C HIS A 19 11.59 -5.71 33.59
N ASP A 20 11.60 -6.88 32.93
CA ASP A 20 11.25 -7.00 31.52
C ASP A 20 9.92 -6.29 31.37
N ARG A 21 9.95 -5.08 30.79
CA ARG A 21 8.72 -4.37 30.46
C ARG A 21 7.96 -5.33 29.54
N PRO A 22 6.74 -5.75 29.89
CA PRO A 22 5.97 -6.59 29.00
C PRO A 22 5.89 -5.88 27.66
N SER A 23 6.38 -6.54 26.61
CA SER A 23 6.37 -6.03 25.25
C SER A 23 4.95 -5.60 24.94
N ALA A 24 4.73 -4.30 24.69
CA ALA A 24 3.39 -3.77 24.44
C ALA A 24 2.71 -4.60 23.35
N PRO A 25 1.57 -5.26 23.65
CA PRO A 25 0.95 -6.17 22.70
C PRO A 25 0.39 -5.38 21.51
N GLY A 26 0.87 -5.67 20.29
CA GLY A 26 0.11 -5.43 19.05
C GLY A 26 0.69 -4.46 18.00
N GLY A 27 1.94 -4.04 18.09
CA GLY A 27 2.60 -3.26 17.03
C GLY A 27 3.11 -4.11 15.85
N ILE A 28 3.13 -3.56 14.63
CA ILE A 28 3.83 -4.19 13.50
C ILE A 28 5.35 -4.08 13.70
N THR A 29 6.07 -5.16 13.45
CA THR A 29 7.53 -5.17 13.57
C THR A 29 8.19 -4.55 12.33
N PRO A 30 9.42 -4.01 12.45
CA PRO A 30 10.17 -3.55 11.29
C PRO A 30 10.31 -4.63 10.19
N SER A 31 10.58 -5.88 10.58
CA SER A 31 10.73 -7.00 9.63
C SER A 31 9.44 -7.31 8.86
N ALA A 32 8.27 -7.22 9.52
CA ALA A 32 6.98 -7.36 8.86
C ALA A 32 6.75 -6.24 7.83
N VAL A 33 7.03 -4.98 8.19
CA VAL A 33 6.98 -3.85 7.23
C VAL A 33 7.89 -4.12 6.02
N ARG A 34 9.09 -4.66 6.23
CA ARG A 34 10.01 -4.96 5.13
C ARG A 34 9.44 -6.00 4.16
N ARG A 35 8.94 -7.12 4.69
CA ARG A 35 8.36 -8.19 3.87
C ARG A 35 7.15 -7.71 3.08
N LEU A 36 6.27 -6.94 3.72
CA LEU A 36 5.08 -6.37 3.08
C LEU A 36 5.46 -5.33 2.02
N GLY A 37 6.49 -4.50 2.28
CA GLY A 37 7.03 -3.57 1.28
C GLY A 37 7.62 -4.30 0.06
N LEU A 38 8.36 -5.39 0.27
CA LEU A 38 8.87 -6.22 -0.83
C LEU A 38 7.76 -6.91 -1.62
N ALA A 39 6.69 -7.37 -0.95
CA ALA A 39 5.52 -7.91 -1.63
C ALA A 39 4.85 -6.88 -2.54
N LEU A 40 4.73 -5.62 -2.08
CA LEU A 40 4.26 -4.51 -2.91
C LEU A 40 5.16 -4.31 -4.13
N THR A 41 6.48 -4.18 -3.93
CA THR A 41 7.42 -4.00 -5.03
C THR A 41 7.35 -5.15 -6.04
N ALA A 42 7.31 -6.40 -5.60
CA ALA A 42 7.25 -7.57 -6.47
C ALA A 42 5.95 -7.60 -7.30
N GLY A 43 4.80 -7.37 -6.66
CA GLY A 43 3.51 -7.30 -7.36
C GLY A 43 3.47 -6.17 -8.39
N THR A 44 3.97 -4.98 -8.02
CA THR A 44 4.06 -3.85 -8.95
C THR A 44 4.98 -4.13 -10.13
N LEU A 45 6.15 -4.75 -9.90
CA LEU A 45 7.07 -5.10 -10.98
C LEU A 45 6.45 -6.11 -11.94
N ALA A 46 5.70 -7.09 -11.43
CA ALA A 46 5.00 -8.06 -12.27
C ALA A 46 4.00 -7.38 -13.21
N TRP A 47 3.16 -6.48 -12.69
CA TRP A 47 2.16 -5.78 -13.50
C TRP A 47 2.75 -4.70 -14.41
N ALA A 48 3.77 -3.96 -13.94
CA ALA A 48 4.47 -3.01 -14.81
C ALA A 48 5.14 -3.74 -15.99
N THR A 49 5.70 -4.93 -15.76
CA THR A 49 6.30 -5.75 -16.82
C THR A 49 5.26 -6.16 -17.86
N SER A 50 4.06 -6.61 -17.46
CA SER A 50 3.01 -6.93 -18.44
C SER A 50 2.55 -5.70 -19.22
N ILE A 51 2.41 -4.53 -18.58
CA ILE A 51 2.09 -3.27 -19.26
C ILE A 51 3.16 -2.90 -20.30
N PHE A 52 4.44 -3.09 -20.02
CA PHE A 52 5.49 -2.79 -21.00
C PHE A 52 5.52 -3.77 -22.17
N LEU A 53 5.24 -5.05 -21.92
CA LEU A 53 5.28 -6.11 -22.94
C LEU A 53 4.05 -6.11 -23.84
N PHE A 54 2.86 -5.93 -23.25
CA PHE A 54 1.59 -6.12 -23.94
C PHE A 54 0.85 -4.79 -24.15
N GLY A 55 0.97 -3.85 -23.22
CA GLY A 55 0.22 -2.60 -23.22
C GLY A 55 -0.84 -2.57 -22.13
N THR A 56 -1.66 -1.52 -22.12
CA THR A 56 -2.73 -1.32 -21.13
C THR A 56 -4.11 -1.75 -21.62
N VAL A 57 -4.26 -1.96 -22.93
CA VAL A 57 -5.48 -2.43 -23.59
C VAL A 57 -5.06 -3.66 -24.40
N ASN A 58 -5.61 -4.81 -24.09
CA ASN A 58 -5.20 -6.10 -24.66
C ASN A 58 -6.42 -7.01 -24.79
N GLU A 59 -6.31 -8.06 -25.60
CA GLU A 59 -7.32 -9.10 -25.73
C GLU A 59 -6.69 -10.50 -25.60
N GLY A 60 -7.50 -11.50 -25.26
CA GLY A 60 -7.13 -12.91 -25.28
C GLY A 60 -6.01 -13.26 -24.31
N PHE A 61 -4.91 -13.85 -24.79
CA PHE A 61 -3.80 -14.27 -23.92
C PHE A 61 -3.12 -13.11 -23.18
N ALA A 62 -2.88 -11.99 -23.88
CA ALA A 62 -2.21 -10.84 -23.31
C ALA A 62 -3.04 -10.19 -22.19
N GLU A 63 -4.36 -10.14 -22.37
CA GLU A 63 -5.32 -9.68 -21.37
C GLU A 63 -5.27 -10.54 -20.09
N ARG A 64 -5.33 -11.87 -20.23
CA ARG A 64 -5.23 -12.78 -19.08
C ARG A 64 -3.92 -12.61 -18.31
N VAL A 65 -2.80 -12.42 -19.01
CA VAL A 65 -1.52 -12.12 -18.36
C VAL A 65 -1.60 -10.78 -17.62
N GLY A 66 -2.22 -9.77 -18.24
CA GLY A 66 -2.52 -8.48 -17.62
C GLY A 66 -3.31 -8.62 -16.31
N ASP A 67 -4.39 -9.41 -16.31
CA ASP A 67 -5.24 -9.62 -15.14
C ASP A 67 -4.54 -10.36 -14.01
N LEU A 68 -3.82 -11.44 -14.33
CA LEU A 68 -3.11 -12.24 -13.32
C LEU A 68 -1.92 -11.48 -12.72
N THR A 69 -1.24 -10.66 -13.51
CA THR A 69 -0.19 -9.77 -12.98
C THR A 69 -0.78 -8.59 -12.23
N GLY A 70 -1.95 -8.07 -12.65
CA GLY A 70 -2.76 -7.11 -11.90
C GLY A 70 -3.19 -7.65 -10.54
N LEU A 71 -3.56 -8.93 -10.47
CA LEU A 71 -3.84 -9.64 -9.22
C LEU A 71 -2.61 -9.74 -8.31
N ALA A 72 -1.43 -9.99 -8.87
CA ALA A 72 -0.18 -9.96 -8.12
C ALA A 72 0.09 -8.54 -7.55
N PHE A 73 -0.19 -7.50 -8.32
CA PHE A 73 -0.12 -6.12 -7.84
C PHE A 73 -1.15 -5.84 -6.73
N GLN A 74 -2.40 -6.27 -6.87
CA GLN A 74 -3.44 -6.18 -5.84
C GLN A 74 -3.01 -6.84 -4.52
N ALA A 75 -2.38 -8.01 -4.56
CA ALA A 75 -1.80 -8.65 -3.38
C ALA A 75 -0.73 -7.76 -2.71
N GLY A 76 0.07 -7.05 -3.51
CA GLY A 76 0.97 -5.99 -3.05
C GLY A 76 0.24 -4.83 -2.37
N VAL A 77 -0.88 -4.36 -2.93
CA VAL A 77 -1.70 -3.29 -2.34
C VAL A 77 -2.36 -3.74 -1.02
N PHE A 78 -2.76 -5.01 -0.89
CA PHE A 78 -3.18 -5.59 0.39
C PHE A 78 -2.07 -5.54 1.44
N ALA A 79 -0.83 -5.78 1.03
CA ALA A 79 0.32 -5.65 1.92
C ALA A 79 0.51 -4.19 2.38
N LEU A 80 0.33 -3.22 1.47
CA LEU A 80 0.33 -1.79 1.79
C LEU A 80 -0.78 -1.40 2.79
N LEU A 81 -2.03 -1.80 2.52
CA LEU A 81 -3.17 -1.57 3.43
C LEU A 81 -2.91 -2.18 4.81
N THR A 82 -2.31 -3.37 4.85
CA THR A 82 -1.93 -4.02 6.10
C THR A 82 -0.95 -3.14 6.90
N ILE A 83 0.09 -2.60 6.25
CA ILE A 83 1.01 -1.65 6.91
C ILE A 83 0.24 -0.42 7.39
N GLN A 84 -0.61 0.18 6.55
CA GLN A 84 -1.36 1.38 6.90
C GLN A 84 -2.29 1.16 8.11
N ILE A 85 -2.99 0.03 8.17
CA ILE A 85 -3.85 -0.36 9.30
C ILE A 85 -3.02 -0.54 10.56
N ARG A 86 -1.94 -1.32 10.48
CA ARG A 86 -1.13 -1.68 11.65
C ARG A 86 -0.32 -0.52 12.21
N THR A 87 0.11 0.40 11.35
CA THR A 87 0.79 1.64 11.75
C THR A 87 -0.19 2.77 12.09
N ARG A 88 -1.49 2.54 11.87
CA ARG A 88 -2.57 3.53 12.05
C ARG A 88 -2.30 4.79 11.21
N ALA A 89 -1.81 4.61 9.99
CA ALA A 89 -1.24 5.67 9.14
C ALA A 89 -2.19 6.86 8.92
N THR A 90 -3.49 6.60 8.84
CA THR A 90 -4.54 7.61 8.61
C THR A 90 -5.15 8.18 9.89
N GLY A 91 -4.56 7.88 11.07
CA GLY A 91 -5.03 8.36 12.38
C GLY A 91 -5.84 7.33 13.17
N LEU A 92 -6.34 7.75 14.33
CA LEU A 92 -6.98 6.87 15.33
C LEU A 92 -8.52 6.86 15.28
N SER A 93 -9.12 7.80 14.55
CA SER A 93 -10.57 8.01 14.55
C SER A 93 -11.33 6.81 13.96
N ARG A 94 -12.60 6.66 14.33
CA ARG A 94 -13.47 5.60 13.80
C ARG A 94 -13.54 5.67 12.27
N THR A 95 -13.68 6.87 11.71
CA THR A 95 -13.70 7.11 10.26
C THR A 95 -12.43 6.61 9.57
N SER A 96 -11.24 6.82 10.16
CA SER A 96 -9.98 6.27 9.61
C SER A 96 -9.99 4.75 9.52
N ARG A 97 -10.52 4.08 10.55
CA ARG A 97 -10.60 2.62 10.59
C ARG A 97 -11.63 2.06 9.63
N VAL A 98 -12.79 2.72 9.53
CA VAL A 98 -13.86 2.30 8.60
C VAL A 98 -13.41 2.45 7.16
N MET A 99 -12.79 3.58 6.80
CA MET A 99 -12.27 3.81 5.46
C MET A 99 -11.30 2.72 5.00
N LEU A 100 -10.33 2.32 5.85
CA LEU A 100 -9.40 1.23 5.52
C LEU A 100 -10.10 -0.14 5.40
N LYS A 101 -11.18 -0.39 6.14
CA LYS A 101 -11.97 -1.62 6.01
C LYS A 101 -12.81 -1.65 4.74
N VAL A 102 -13.43 -0.53 4.40
CA VAL A 102 -14.17 -0.38 3.14
C VAL A 102 -13.22 -0.63 1.98
N GLU A 103 -12.02 -0.05 2.03
CA GLU A 103 -11.01 -0.26 1.00
C GLU A 103 -10.59 -1.72 0.85
N LEU A 104 -10.37 -2.45 1.96
CA LEU A 104 -10.10 -3.89 1.90
C LEU A 104 -11.21 -4.67 1.19
N VAL A 105 -12.47 -4.26 1.35
CA VAL A 105 -13.61 -4.91 0.67
C VAL A 105 -13.62 -4.54 -0.81
N LEU A 106 -13.44 -3.27 -1.16
CA LEU A 106 -13.40 -2.81 -2.55
C LEU A 106 -12.27 -3.50 -3.32
N LEU A 107 -11.05 -3.49 -2.77
CA LEU A 107 -9.90 -4.17 -3.35
C LEU A 107 -10.11 -5.69 -3.42
N GLY A 108 -10.78 -6.28 -2.44
CA GLY A 108 -11.13 -7.70 -2.43
C GLY A 108 -12.06 -8.08 -3.58
N LEU A 109 -13.10 -7.29 -3.81
CA LEU A 109 -14.03 -7.50 -4.93
C LEU A 109 -13.32 -7.32 -6.28
N ALA A 110 -12.47 -6.29 -6.40
CA ALA A 110 -11.64 -6.09 -7.59
C ALA A 110 -10.65 -7.25 -7.81
N SER A 111 -10.13 -7.85 -6.74
CA SER A 111 -9.23 -9.00 -6.83
C SER A 111 -9.95 -10.28 -7.23
N VAL A 112 -11.18 -10.46 -6.76
CA VAL A 112 -12.05 -11.55 -7.24
C VAL A 112 -12.32 -11.38 -8.73
N TRP A 113 -12.57 -10.15 -9.20
CA TRP A 113 -12.70 -9.88 -10.63
C TRP A 113 -11.45 -10.29 -11.40
N SER A 114 -10.27 -9.77 -11.05
CA SER A 114 -9.02 -10.07 -11.76
C SER A 114 -8.69 -11.57 -11.77
N LEU A 115 -9.00 -12.28 -10.68
CA LEU A 115 -8.85 -13.74 -10.61
C LEU A 115 -9.82 -14.47 -11.55
N LEU A 116 -11.10 -14.10 -11.53
CA LEU A 116 -12.12 -14.75 -12.37
C LEU A 116 -11.88 -14.44 -13.85
N HIS A 117 -11.62 -13.18 -14.19
CA HIS A 117 -11.37 -12.75 -15.56
C HIS A 117 -10.10 -13.40 -16.14
N GLY A 118 -9.02 -13.46 -15.35
CA GLY A 118 -7.76 -14.09 -15.78
C GLY A 118 -7.81 -15.61 -15.95
N LEU A 119 -8.79 -16.30 -15.34
CA LEU A 119 -8.90 -17.78 -15.37
C LEU A 119 -10.07 -18.32 -16.18
N LEU A 120 -11.17 -17.58 -16.29
CA LEU A 120 -12.35 -18.02 -17.01
C LEU A 120 -12.10 -18.01 -18.54
N PRO A 121 -12.75 -18.92 -19.29
CA PRO A 121 -12.74 -18.88 -20.74
C PRO A 121 -13.49 -17.65 -21.26
N GLU A 122 -13.11 -17.15 -22.44
CA GLU A 122 -13.65 -15.91 -23.06
C GLU A 122 -15.19 -15.80 -23.01
N PRO A 123 -15.98 -16.83 -23.36
CA PRO A 123 -17.44 -16.72 -23.31
C PRO A 123 -18.02 -16.43 -21.91
N ALA A 124 -17.26 -16.71 -20.85
CA ALA A 124 -17.66 -16.46 -19.47
C ALA A 124 -17.10 -15.13 -18.93
N GLN A 125 -16.15 -14.49 -19.62
CA GLN A 125 -15.55 -13.20 -19.22
C GLN A 125 -16.54 -12.03 -19.41
N ASP A 126 -17.37 -12.08 -20.45
CA ASP A 126 -18.38 -11.05 -20.76
C ASP A 126 -19.67 -11.13 -19.92
N HIS A 127 -19.69 -11.99 -18.90
CA HIS A 127 -20.87 -12.16 -18.07
C HIS A 127 -21.16 -10.87 -17.28
N MET A 128 -22.42 -10.41 -17.28
CA MET A 128 -22.83 -9.14 -16.63
C MET A 128 -22.37 -9.02 -15.16
N ALA A 129 -22.31 -10.14 -14.44
CA ALA A 129 -21.79 -10.18 -13.06
C ALA A 129 -20.31 -9.76 -12.96
N LEU A 130 -19.48 -10.08 -13.95
CA LEU A 130 -18.09 -9.64 -14.01
C LEU A 130 -18.00 -8.15 -14.36
N GLY A 131 -18.87 -7.64 -15.22
CA GLY A 131 -18.95 -6.19 -15.49
C GLY A 131 -19.28 -5.36 -14.25
N VAL A 132 -20.13 -5.86 -13.35
CA VAL A 132 -20.40 -5.19 -12.06
C VAL A 132 -19.16 -5.23 -11.15
N LEU A 133 -18.41 -6.33 -11.16
CA LEU A 133 -17.22 -6.48 -10.35
C LEU A 133 -16.04 -5.62 -10.86
N ASP A 134 -15.96 -5.38 -12.17
CA ASP A 134 -14.93 -4.52 -12.79
C ASP A 134 -14.95 -3.10 -12.21
N ALA A 135 -16.14 -2.55 -11.94
CA ALA A 135 -16.29 -1.21 -11.37
C ALA A 135 -15.63 -1.02 -9.99
N PHE A 136 -15.33 -2.10 -9.27
CA PHE A 136 -14.65 -2.02 -7.96
C PHE A 136 -13.17 -1.65 -8.08
N TRP A 137 -12.55 -1.91 -9.23
CA TRP A 137 -11.15 -1.54 -9.46
C TRP A 137 -10.93 -0.02 -9.47
N PRO A 138 -11.59 0.78 -10.33
CA PRO A 138 -11.43 2.24 -10.30
C PRO A 138 -11.96 2.85 -8.98
N LEU A 139 -12.98 2.23 -8.37
CA LEU A 139 -13.49 2.68 -7.07
C LEU A 139 -12.46 2.49 -5.94
N SER A 140 -11.76 1.36 -5.93
CA SER A 140 -10.64 1.10 -5.01
C SER A 140 -9.47 2.07 -5.24
N MET A 141 -9.09 2.32 -6.50
CA MET A 141 -8.05 3.32 -6.82
C MET A 141 -8.39 4.72 -6.25
N LEU A 142 -9.64 5.16 -6.39
CA LEU A 142 -10.10 6.42 -5.80
C LEU A 142 -10.08 6.38 -4.26
N GLY A 143 -10.55 5.29 -3.66
CA GLY A 143 -10.54 5.11 -2.20
C GLY A 143 -9.12 5.14 -1.63
N MET A 144 -8.18 4.46 -2.26
CA MET A 144 -6.76 4.52 -1.92
C MET A 144 -6.16 5.92 -2.08
N MET A 145 -6.53 6.67 -3.13
CA MET A 145 -6.12 8.07 -3.27
C MET A 145 -6.59 8.92 -2.09
N ILE A 146 -7.85 8.78 -1.68
CA ILE A 146 -8.39 9.47 -0.49
C ILE A 146 -7.63 9.06 0.79
N ILE A 147 -7.33 7.76 0.94
CA ILE A 147 -6.52 7.23 2.03
C ILE A 147 -5.13 7.89 2.06
N SER A 148 -4.49 8.05 0.91
CA SER A 148 -3.14 8.63 0.80
C SER A 148 -3.10 10.11 1.17
N VAL A 149 -4.10 10.90 0.75
CA VAL A 149 -4.28 12.30 1.18
C VAL A 149 -4.39 12.37 2.68
N LYS A 150 -5.25 11.53 3.26
CA LYS A 150 -5.45 11.49 4.71
C LYS A 150 -4.22 11.01 5.47
N LEU A 151 -3.47 10.05 4.93
CA LEU A 151 -2.20 9.57 5.49
C LEU A 151 -1.17 10.70 5.54
N ALA A 152 -1.02 11.43 4.42
CA ALA A 152 -0.10 12.56 4.33
C ALA A 152 -0.48 13.69 5.30
N ALA A 153 -1.77 13.99 5.41
CA ALA A 153 -2.30 14.98 6.35
C ALA A 153 -2.10 14.55 7.82
N ALA A 154 -2.36 13.28 8.14
CA ALA A 154 -2.20 12.74 9.50
C ALA A 154 -0.74 12.76 9.98
N GLY A 155 0.24 12.77 9.07
CA GLY A 155 1.66 12.98 9.39
C GLY A 155 2.28 11.89 10.27
N ARG A 156 1.65 10.71 10.35
CA ARG A 156 2.14 9.59 11.19
C ARG A 156 3.31 8.85 10.54
N TRP A 157 3.29 8.75 9.22
CA TRP A 157 4.46 8.35 8.44
C TRP A 157 5.39 9.55 8.25
N ARG A 158 6.69 9.31 8.23
CA ARG A 158 7.74 10.33 8.27
C ARG A 158 8.62 10.33 7.04
N GLY A 159 9.30 11.44 6.79
CA GLY A 159 10.23 11.60 5.67
C GLY A 159 9.54 11.39 4.31
N PRO A 160 10.24 10.81 3.32
CA PRO A 160 9.65 10.54 2.00
C PRO A 160 8.38 9.69 2.06
N LEU A 161 8.31 8.73 2.98
CA LEU A 161 7.14 7.85 3.13
C LEU A 161 5.87 8.59 3.55
N ARG A 162 5.94 9.81 4.08
CA ARG A 162 4.75 10.62 4.33
C ARG A 162 3.98 10.95 3.05
N TRP A 163 4.70 11.21 1.95
CA TRP A 163 4.15 11.75 0.73
C TRP A 163 4.11 10.73 -0.41
N TRP A 164 4.97 9.72 -0.36
CA TRP A 164 5.07 8.74 -1.44
C TRP A 164 3.78 7.96 -1.74
N PRO A 165 2.92 7.63 -0.76
CA PRO A 165 1.60 7.08 -1.06
C PRO A 165 0.77 7.98 -2.00
N LEU A 166 0.84 9.32 -1.89
CA LEU A 166 0.13 10.20 -2.83
C LEU A 166 0.62 10.03 -4.27
N ILE A 167 1.94 9.86 -4.45
CA ILE A 167 2.55 9.62 -5.75
C ILE A 167 2.18 8.23 -6.28
N ALA A 168 2.04 7.24 -5.40
CA ALA A 168 1.64 5.89 -5.82
C ALA A 168 0.16 5.85 -6.21
N GLU A 169 -0.72 6.29 -5.31
CA GLU A 169 -2.18 6.23 -5.50
C GLU A 169 -2.70 7.25 -6.54
N SER A 170 -1.87 8.21 -6.97
CA SER A 170 -2.23 9.09 -8.09
C SER A 170 -2.27 8.39 -9.44
N TRP A 171 -1.92 7.09 -9.52
CA TRP A 171 -1.87 6.34 -10.77
C TRP A 171 -3.13 6.56 -11.59
N GLY A 172 -4.31 6.18 -11.11
CA GLY A 172 -5.55 6.32 -11.90
C GLY A 172 -5.88 7.77 -12.28
N VAL A 173 -5.60 8.71 -11.38
CA VAL A 173 -5.90 10.15 -11.58
C VAL A 173 -4.95 10.79 -12.60
N VAL A 174 -3.73 10.28 -12.73
CA VAL A 174 -2.70 10.82 -13.64
C VAL A 174 -2.69 10.04 -14.96
N THR A 175 -2.67 8.72 -14.90
CA THR A 175 -2.49 7.87 -16.08
C THR A 175 -3.71 7.89 -16.98
N VAL A 176 -4.93 7.80 -16.45
CA VAL A 176 -6.16 7.76 -17.27
C VAL A 176 -6.32 9.04 -18.11
N PRO A 177 -6.23 10.27 -17.55
CA PRO A 177 -6.28 11.47 -18.40
C PRO A 177 -5.16 11.54 -19.44
N LEU A 178 -3.96 11.08 -19.10
CA LEU A 178 -2.85 11.04 -20.05
C LEU A 178 -3.08 10.01 -21.17
N PHE A 179 -3.72 8.88 -20.88
CA PHE A 179 -4.11 7.90 -21.90
C PHE A 179 -5.13 8.51 -22.86
N ILE A 180 -6.11 9.26 -22.35
CA ILE A 180 -7.10 9.96 -23.17
C ILE A 180 -6.43 11.04 -24.04
N ALA A 181 -5.48 11.79 -23.49
CA ALA A 181 -4.84 12.91 -24.19
C ALA A 181 -3.79 12.46 -25.23
N PHE A 182 -3.03 11.41 -24.96
CA PHE A 182 -1.88 10.99 -25.77
C PHE A 182 -2.06 9.65 -26.48
N GLY A 183 -3.16 8.94 -26.23
CA GLY A 183 -3.49 7.67 -26.84
C GLY A 183 -2.65 6.48 -26.34
N GLU A 184 -2.88 5.34 -26.97
CA GLU A 184 -2.33 4.03 -26.59
C GLU A 184 -0.80 3.94 -26.70
N GLY A 185 -0.21 4.64 -27.68
CA GLY A 185 1.25 4.64 -27.87
C GLY A 185 2.03 5.13 -26.64
N ALA A 186 1.46 6.09 -25.90
CA ALA A 186 2.03 6.63 -24.67
C ALA A 186 1.59 5.86 -23.41
N SER A 187 0.49 5.10 -23.47
CA SER A 187 -0.15 4.55 -22.27
C SER A 187 0.73 3.55 -21.52
N ARG A 188 1.46 2.69 -22.23
CA ARG A 188 2.41 1.74 -21.60
C ARG A 188 3.53 2.43 -20.84
N TRP A 189 4.05 3.53 -21.38
CA TRP A 189 5.16 4.27 -20.76
C TRP A 189 4.70 5.07 -19.55
N VAL A 190 3.55 5.73 -19.68
CA VAL A 190 2.94 6.49 -18.60
C VAL A 190 2.46 5.55 -17.49
N GLY A 191 1.69 4.52 -17.83
CA GLY A 191 1.15 3.54 -16.89
C GLY A 191 2.23 2.75 -16.17
N GLY A 192 3.11 2.08 -16.93
CA GLY A 192 4.20 1.29 -16.39
C GLY A 192 5.22 2.16 -15.63
N GLY A 193 5.61 3.31 -16.19
CA GLY A 193 6.54 4.24 -15.54
C GLY A 193 6.01 4.79 -14.23
N HIS A 194 4.73 5.17 -14.18
CA HIS A 194 4.10 5.65 -12.94
C HIS A 194 3.99 4.53 -11.88
N LEU A 195 3.78 3.27 -12.27
CA LEU A 195 3.84 2.15 -11.32
C LEU A 195 5.23 1.98 -10.69
N LEU A 196 6.29 2.08 -11.51
CA LEU A 196 7.67 1.98 -11.02
C LEU A 196 8.00 3.10 -10.02
N ILE A 197 7.70 4.35 -10.39
CA ILE A 197 7.98 5.53 -9.56
C ILE A 197 7.08 5.56 -8.32
N GLY A 198 5.82 5.18 -8.47
CA GLY A 198 4.83 5.16 -7.41
C GLY A 198 5.00 3.98 -6.47
N TYR A 199 4.39 2.84 -6.82
CA TYR A 199 4.27 1.69 -5.92
C TYR A 199 5.57 0.89 -5.78
N ALA A 200 6.35 0.69 -6.83
CA ALA A 200 7.57 -0.12 -6.72
C ALA A 200 8.59 0.60 -5.82
N ALA A 201 8.79 1.90 -6.02
CA ALA A 201 9.61 2.73 -5.14
C ALA A 201 9.02 2.85 -3.73
N LEU A 202 7.69 2.98 -3.56
CA LEU A 202 7.05 2.96 -2.24
C LEU A 202 7.38 1.68 -1.47
N GLY A 203 7.21 0.52 -2.11
CA GLY A 203 7.52 -0.78 -1.51
C GLY A 203 9.00 -0.90 -1.13
N ALA A 204 9.89 -0.43 -2.00
CA ALA A 204 11.34 -0.41 -1.74
C ALA A 204 11.68 0.52 -0.57
N LEU A 205 11.08 1.71 -0.49
CA LEU A 205 11.26 2.64 0.62
C LEU A 205 10.76 2.04 1.94
N LEU A 206 9.62 1.34 1.93
CA LEU A 206 9.10 0.62 3.10
C LEU A 206 10.07 -0.50 3.54
N ALA A 207 10.66 -1.21 2.58
CA ALA A 207 11.65 -2.26 2.85
C ALA A 207 12.99 -1.74 3.37
N LEU A 208 13.44 -0.59 2.88
CA LEU A 208 14.73 -0.01 3.24
C LEU A 208 14.65 0.84 4.52
N ARG A 209 13.52 1.52 4.76
CA ARG A 209 13.32 2.48 5.85
C ARG A 209 12.07 2.19 6.69
N PRO A 210 11.87 0.96 7.19
CA PRO A 210 10.65 0.61 7.94
C PRO A 210 10.45 1.46 9.20
N GLY A 211 11.55 1.95 9.81
CA GLY A 211 11.50 2.80 10.99
C GLY A 211 10.80 4.15 10.80
N LEU A 212 10.48 4.57 9.57
CA LEU A 212 9.75 5.80 9.27
C LEU A 212 8.22 5.67 9.39
N VAL A 213 7.69 4.44 9.40
CA VAL A 213 6.25 4.18 9.49
C VAL A 213 5.81 3.62 10.84
N LEU A 214 6.76 3.19 11.67
CA LEU A 214 6.46 2.67 12.99
C LEU A 214 5.97 3.81 13.92
N PRO A 215 4.95 3.55 14.75
CA PRO A 215 4.56 4.44 15.84
C PRO A 215 5.76 4.73 16.74
N ARG A 216 5.87 5.97 17.23
CA ARG A 216 6.77 6.29 18.34
C ARG A 216 5.99 6.15 19.64
N ASP A 217 6.64 5.54 20.63
CA ASP A 217 6.20 5.57 22.02
C ASP A 217 6.28 6.99 22.58
#